data_AF-A0A377CKG3-F1
#
_entry.id   AF-A0A377CKG3-F1
#
_cell.length_a   1.000
_cell.length_b   1.000
_cell.length_c   1.000
_cell.angle_alpha   90.00
_cell.angle_beta   90.00
_cell.angle_gamma   90.00
#
_symmetry.space_group_name_H-M   'P 1'
#
loop_
_entity.id
_entity.type
_entity.pdbx_description
1 polymer ?
#
loop_
_entity_poly.entity_id
_entity_poly.type
_entity_poly.pdbx_seq_one_letter_code
_entity_poly.pdbx_strand_id
1 'polypeptide(L)' 'MGGAGSPAQMRRAEGINFNQNNHVVIQNDGTNGLPGPQMMKAVYDMARKGARDEIQAQMRDGGLFSGGGR' A
#
# COMPACT_ATOMS: atom_id res chain seq x y z
N MET A 1 23.07 -15.52 -18.95
CA MET A 1 23.03 -15.09 -17.55
C MET A 1 22.10 -13.87 -17.47
N GLY A 2 20.91 -14.03 -16.90
CA GLY A 2 19.92 -12.96 -16.76
C GLY A 2 20.10 -12.20 -15.44
N GLY A 3 20.42 -10.92 -15.51
CA GLY A 3 20.52 -10.04 -14.35
C GLY A 3 19.12 -9.59 -13.91
N ALA A 4 18.57 -10.26 -12.91
CA ALA A 4 17.32 -9.86 -12.26
C ALA A 4 17.62 -8.70 -11.29
N GLY A 5 17.13 -7.51 -11.62
CA GLY A 5 17.24 -6.35 -10.73
C GLY A 5 17.18 -5.02 -11.47
N SER A 6 16.12 -4.76 -12.22
CA SER A 6 15.78 -3.39 -12.58
C SER A 6 14.63 -2.97 -11.67
N PRO A 7 14.82 -2.01 -10.73
CA PRO A 7 13.66 -1.29 -10.21
C PRO A 7 12.97 -0.72 -11.45
N ALA A 8 11.67 -0.99 -11.60
CA ALA A 8 10.90 -0.41 -12.69
C ALA A 8 11.05 1.11 -12.57
N GLN A 9 11.97 1.69 -13.36
CA GLN A 9 12.12 3.11 -13.50
C GLN A 9 10.82 3.55 -14.14
N MET A 10 9.92 4.09 -13.32
CA MET A 10 8.76 4.79 -13.80
C MET A 10 9.33 5.99 -14.56
N ARG A 11 9.59 5.81 -15.86
CA ARG A 11 9.89 6.92 -16.77
C ARG A 11 8.66 7.81 -16.67
N ARG A 12 8.71 8.83 -15.82
CA ARG A 12 7.90 10.03 -15.99
C ARG A 12 8.39 10.62 -17.31
N ALA A 13 7.89 10.07 -18.40
CA ALA A 13 8.12 10.66 -19.70
C ALA A 13 7.51 12.06 -19.61
N GLU A 14 8.34 13.07 -19.84
CA GLU A 14 7.91 14.46 -19.90
C GLU A 14 6.72 14.52 -20.87
N GLY A 15 5.53 14.81 -20.34
CA GLY A 15 4.26 14.81 -21.09
C GLY A 15 3.20 13.79 -20.66
N ILE A 16 3.48 12.81 -19.79
CA ILE A 16 2.46 11.89 -19.27
C ILE A 16 1.95 12.38 -17.91
N ASN A 17 0.67 12.76 -17.85
CA ASN A 17 -0.01 12.99 -16.58
C ASN A 17 -0.33 11.64 -15.93
N PHE A 18 0.44 11.25 -14.92
CA PHE A 18 0.09 10.10 -14.09
C PHE A 18 -1.07 10.49 -13.17
N ASN A 19 -2.27 10.05 -13.52
CA ASN A 19 -3.46 10.20 -12.70
C ASN A 19 -3.95 8.81 -12.29
N GLN A 20 -3.71 8.46 -11.03
CA GLN A 20 -4.11 7.16 -10.48
C GLN A 20 -5.52 7.27 -9.89
N ASN A 21 -6.50 6.71 -10.58
CA ASN A 21 -7.89 6.62 -10.11
C ASN A 21 -8.13 5.25 -9.48
N ASN A 22 -8.06 5.15 -8.16
CA ASN A 22 -8.34 3.89 -7.45
C ASN A 22 -9.83 3.83 -7.07
N HIS A 23 -10.53 2.78 -7.50
CA HIS A 23 -11.91 2.50 -7.08
C HIS A 23 -11.91 1.34 -6.08
N VAL A 24 -12.45 1.59 -4.88
CA VAL A 24 -12.58 0.57 -3.82
C VAL A 24 -14.05 0.48 -3.44
N VAL A 25 -14.61 -0.73 -3.51
CA VAL A 25 -15.96 -1.03 -3.04
C VAL A 25 -15.84 -1.78 -1.72
N ILE A 26 -16.50 -1.27 -0.68
CA ILE A 26 -16.65 -1.97 0.59
C ILE A 26 -18.13 -2.23 0.80
N GLN A 27 -18.50 -3.51 0.86
CA GLN A 27 -19.87 -3.90 1.18
C GLN A 27 -20.09 -3.72 2.68
N ASN A 28 -20.96 -2.78 3.07
CA ASN A 28 -21.40 -2.65 4.45
C ASN A 28 -22.63 -3.54 4.68
N ASP A 29 -22.47 -4.62 5.43
CA ASP A 29 -23.51 -5.57 5.80
C ASP A 29 -24.14 -5.28 7.18
N GLY A 30 -23.82 -4.15 7.80
CA GLY A 30 -24.35 -3.76 9.11
C GLY A 30 -25.75 -3.14 9.05
N THR A 31 -26.47 -3.24 10.16
CA THR A 31 -27.84 -2.71 10.31
C THR A 31 -27.85 -1.26 10.76
N ASN A 32 -28.88 -0.51 10.37
CA ASN A 32 -29.10 0.89 10.78
C ASN A 32 -27.92 1.83 10.47
N GLY A 33 -27.18 1.57 9.39
CA GLY A 33 -26.00 2.37 9.01
C GLY A 33 -24.77 2.12 9.87
N LEU A 34 -24.82 1.15 10.80
CA LEU A 34 -23.64 0.73 11.55
C LEU A 34 -22.69 -0.08 10.65
N PRO A 35 -21.38 -0.08 10.95
CA PRO A 35 -20.43 -0.94 10.25
C PRO A 35 -20.71 -2.42 10.54
N GLY A 36 -20.94 -3.20 9.48
CA GLY A 36 -21.07 -4.64 9.58
C GLY A 36 -19.71 -5.35 9.71
N PRO A 37 -19.71 -6.65 10.04
CA PRO A 37 -18.49 -7.43 10.23
C PRO A 37 -17.55 -7.41 9.02
N GLN A 38 -18.10 -7.41 7.80
CA GLN A 38 -17.29 -7.41 6.58
C GLN A 38 -16.59 -6.06 6.37
N MET A 39 -17.29 -4.95 6.63
CA MET A 39 -16.71 -3.62 6.57
C MET A 39 -15.55 -3.49 7.56
N MET A 40 -15.75 -3.92 8.81
CA MET A 40 -14.71 -3.84 9.85
C MET A 40 -13.49 -4.70 9.50
N LYS A 41 -13.71 -5.89 8.92
CA LYS A 41 -12.61 -6.73 8.40
C LYS A 41 -11.86 -6.04 7.27
N ALA A 42 -12.56 -5.42 6.32
CA ALA A 42 -11.93 -4.71 5.22
C ALA A 42 -11.05 -3.55 5.72
N VAL A 43 -11.54 -2.79 6.70
CA VAL A 43 -10.77 -1.73 7.38
C VAL A 43 -9.52 -2.32 8.05
N TYR A 44 -9.65 -3.43 8.79
CA TYR A 44 -8.52 -4.10 9.43
C TYR A 44 -7.47 -4.58 8.41
N ASP A 45 -7.90 -5.25 7.34
CA ASP A 45 -7.01 -5.77 6.31
C ASP A 45 -6.28 -4.64 5.58
N MET A 46 -6.97 -3.52 5.31
CA MET A 46 -6.37 -2.32 4.73
C MET A 46 -5.33 -1.70 5.68
N ALA A 47 -5.65 -1.55 6.97
CA ALA A 47 -4.72 -1.01 7.95
C ALA A 47 -3.47 -1.90 8.09
N ARG A 48 -3.67 -3.22 8.15
CA ARG A 48 -2.58 -4.20 8.20
C ARG A 48 -1.72 -4.16 6.94
N LYS A 49 -2.35 -4.03 5.76
CA LYS A 49 -1.63 -3.88 4.50
C LYS A 49 -0.85 -2.57 4.46
N GLY A 50 -1.47 -1.44 4.80
CA GLY A 50 -0.81 -0.14 4.84
C GLY A 50 0.43 -0.14 5.72
N ALA A 51 0.34 -0.71 6.93
CA ALA A 51 1.50 -0.87 7.80
C ALA A 51 2.64 -1.69 7.18
N ARG A 52 2.30 -2.76 6.44
CA ARG A 52 3.29 -3.58 5.73
C ARG A 52 3.89 -2.86 4.54
N ASP A 53 3.05 -2.16 3.77
CA ASP A 53 3.46 -1.41 2.59
C ASP A 53 4.43 -0.30 3.01
N GLU A 54 4.19 0.38 4.13
CA GLU A 54 5.11 1.38 4.67
C GLU A 54 6.45 0.78 5.13
N ILE A 55 6.42 -0.35 5.84
CA ILE A 55 7.65 -1.06 6.23
C ILE A 55 8.43 -1.50 4.98
N GLN A 56 7.73 -2.03 3.98
CA GLN A 56 8.35 -2.48 2.74
C GLN A 56 8.87 -1.33 1.89
N ALA A 57 8.16 -0.19 1.83
CA ALA A 57 8.62 1.02 1.17
C ALA A 57 9.92 1.50 1.83
N GLN A 58 9.98 1.52 3.16
CA GLN A 58 11.22 1.82 3.89
C GLN A 58 12.32 0.81 3.55
N MET A 59 12.07 -0.51 3.57
CA MET A 59 13.12 -1.49 3.20
C MET A 59 13.59 -1.37 1.74
N ARG A 60 12.70 -0.99 0.82
CA ARG A 60 13.00 -0.86 -0.61
C ARG A 60 13.79 0.40 -0.93
N ASP A 61 13.47 1.51 -0.25
CA ASP A 61 14.05 2.83 -0.51
C ASP A 61 15.30 3.11 0.34
N GLY A 62 15.87 2.09 1.00
CA GLY A 62 17.08 2.19 1.84
C GLY A 62 16.83 2.76 3.24
N GLY A 63 15.57 2.71 3.68
CA GLY A 63 15.02 3.30 4.89
C GLY A 63 15.55 2.76 6.21
N LEU A 64 15.60 3.72 7.14
CA LEU A 64 16.24 3.77 8.44
C LEU A 64 15.60 2.83 9.49
N PHE A 65 15.77 1.51 9.35
CA PHE A 65 15.72 0.62 10.52
C PHE A 65 17.05 0.59 11.30
N SER A 66 17.99 1.49 10.97
CA SER A 66 19.22 1.73 11.75
C SER A 66 18.95 2.67 12.93
N GLY A 67 18.10 2.22 13.85
CA GLY A 67 17.97 2.76 15.20
C GLY A 67 18.49 1.71 16.16
N GLY A 68 19.81 1.73 16.37
CA GLY A 68 20.58 0.68 17.02
C GLY A 68 20.04 0.20 18.36
N GLY A 69 20.27 -1.09 18.60
CA GLY A 69 20.25 -1.66 19.94
C GLY A 69 21.03 -0.74 20.89
N ARG A 70 20.33 -0.35 21.95
CA ARG A 70 20.89 0.08 23.21
C ARG A 70 20.11 -0.65 24.29
#